data_AF-A0A9P6CML4-F1
#
_entry.id   AF-A0A9P6CML4-F1
#
_cell.length_a   1.000
_cell.length_b   1.000
_cell.length_c   1.000
_cell.angle_alpha   90.00
_cell.angle_beta   90.00
_cell.angle_gamma   90.00
#
_symmetry.space_group_name_H-M   'P 1'
#
loop_
_entity.id
_entity.type
_entity.pdbx_description
1 polymer ?
#
loop_
_entity_poly.entity_id
_entity_poly.type
_entity_poly.pdbx_seq_one_letter_code
_entity_poly.pdbx_strand_id
1 'polypeptide(L)' 'TKSLELVHSDLHGLLPVSTAEGYYYWMTFINNCTSLRVIMHLKKKAYAFNAFRTF' A
#
# COMPACT_ATOMS: atom_id res chain seq x y z
N THR A 1 -7.90 15.44 -22.71
CA THR A 1 -7.13 15.42 -21.45
C THR A 1 -6.20 14.23 -21.47
N LYS A 2 -4.88 14.44 -21.38
CA LYS A 2 -3.92 13.34 -21.26
C LYS A 2 -4.10 12.74 -19.86
N SER A 3 -4.40 11.44 -19.76
CA SER A 3 -4.55 10.78 -18.46
C SER A 3 -3.22 10.91 -17.72
N LEU A 4 -3.21 11.62 -16.60
CA LEU A 4 -2.03 11.70 -15.75
C LEU A 4 -1.85 10.32 -15.13
N GLU A 5 -0.74 9.64 -15.44
CA GLU A 5 -0.34 8.39 -14.80
C GLU A 5 -0.07 8.67 -13.30
N LEU A 6 -1.16 8.70 -12.54
CA LEU A 6 -1.17 9.01 -11.13
C LEU A 6 -1.46 7.73 -10.37
N VAL A 7 -0.55 7.41 -9.45
CA VAL A 7 -0.75 6.35 -8.47
C VAL A 7 -1.07 6.98 -7.13
N HIS A 8 -2.25 6.67 -6.61
CA HIS A 8 -2.62 7.01 -5.25
C HIS A 8 -2.11 5.91 -4.32
N SER A 9 -1.22 6.27 -3.40
CA SER A 9 -0.74 5.37 -2.36
C SER A 9 -1.24 5.79 -0.99
N ASP A 10 -1.63 4.83 -0.15
CA ASP A 10 -2.06 5.10 1.22
C ASP A 10 -1.62 3.98 2.17
N LEU A 11 -1.28 4.35 3.41
CA LEU A 11 -0.82 3.43 4.46
C LEU A 11 -1.90 3.30 5.54
N HIS A 12 -2.35 2.06 5.72
CA HIS A 12 -3.42 1.68 6.63
C HIS A 12 -2.88 0.87 7.81
N GLY A 13 -3.67 0.80 8.88
CA GLY A 13 -3.30 0.23 10.18
C GLY A 13 -3.17 1.33 11.25
N LEU A 14 -2.79 1.05 12.48
CA LEU A 14 -2.44 -0.20 13.15
C LEU A 14 -3.66 -1.11 13.37
N LEU A 15 -3.61 -2.36 12.91
CA LEU A 15 -4.64 -3.34 13.27
C LEU A 15 -4.56 -3.68 14.77
N PRO A 16 -5.71 -3.83 15.46
CA PRO A 16 -5.72 -4.17 16.89
C PRO A 16 -5.17 -5.57 17.18
N VAL A 17 -5.24 -6.47 16.19
CA VAL A 17 -4.68 -7.82 16.22
C VAL A 17 -3.96 -8.06 14.90
N SER A 18 -2.78 -8.66 14.92
CA SER A 18 -2.08 -9.00 13.68
C SER A 18 -2.79 -10.09 12.90
N THR A 19 -2.53 -10.16 11.59
CA THR A 19 -2.81 -11.37 10.81
C THR A 19 -2.04 -12.57 11.38
N ALA A 20 -2.39 -13.77 10.93
CA ALA A 20 -1.68 -15.00 11.32
C ALA A 20 -0.18 -14.92 10.99
N GLU A 21 0.21 -14.24 9.90
CA GLU A 21 1.61 -14.06 9.52
C GLU A 21 2.31 -12.87 10.21
N GLY A 22 1.61 -12.14 11.08
CA GLY A 22 2.15 -11.06 11.89
C GLY A 22 2.12 -9.67 11.23
N TYR A 23 1.25 -9.43 10.26
CA TYR A 23 1.09 -8.11 9.65
C TYR A 23 0.14 -7.22 10.46
N TYR A 24 0.49 -5.95 10.59
CA TYR A 24 -0.25 -4.94 11.37
C TYR A 24 -0.68 -3.73 10.53
N TYR A 25 -0.09 -3.59 9.36
CA TYR A 25 -0.28 -2.49 8.44
C TYR A 25 -0.40 -3.04 7.03
N TRP A 26 -1.02 -2.28 6.14
CA TRP A 26 -0.99 -2.55 4.71
C TRP A 26 -0.93 -1.25 3.93
N MET A 27 -0.32 -1.29 2.76
CA MET A 27 -0.21 -0.14 1.87
C MET A 27 -0.92 -0.44 0.57
N THR A 28 -1.80 0.46 0.13
CA THR A 28 -2.52 0.35 -1.13
C THR A 28 -1.85 1.22 -2.19
N PHE A 29 -1.77 0.75 -3.43
CA PHE A 29 -1.36 1.53 -4.61
C PHE A 29 -2.43 1.40 -5.69
N ILE A 30 -3.01 2.51 -6.11
CA ILE A 30 -4.12 2.55 -7.07
C ILE A 30 -3.72 3.41 -8.25
N ASN A 31 -3.53 2.80 -9.41
CA ASN A 31 -3.30 3.51 -10.66
C ASN A 31 -4.64 4.00 -11.21
N ASN A 32 -4.81 5.32 -11.27
CA ASN A 32 -6.07 5.94 -11.70
C ASN A 32 -6.37 5.71 -13.19
N CYS A 33 -5.35 5.50 -14.03
CA CYS A 33 -5.53 5.29 -15.47
C CYS A 33 -5.94 3.84 -15.80
N THR A 34 -5.32 2.86 -15.15
CA THR A 34 -5.50 1.44 -15.48
C THR A 34 -6.47 0.72 -14.55
N SER A 35 -6.91 1.39 -13.48
CA SER A 35 -7.65 0.77 -12.36
C SER A 35 -6.88 -0.37 -11.67
N LEU A 36 -5.56 -0.50 -11.91
CA LEU A 36 -4.72 -1.48 -11.22
C LEU A 36 -4.65 -1.14 -9.74
N ARG A 37 -4.84 -2.16 -8.90
CA ARG A 37 -4.77 -2.05 -7.44
C ARG A 37 -3.79 -3.08 -6.89
N VAL A 38 -2.82 -2.60 -6.12
CA VAL A 38 -1.84 -3.45 -5.42
C VAL A 38 -1.96 -3.21 -3.92
N ILE A 39 -1.88 -4.28 -3.14
CA ILE A 39 -1.87 -4.23 -1.67
C ILE A 39 -0.59 -4.92 -1.18
N MET A 40 0.19 -4.22 -0.35
CA MET A 40 1.38 -4.77 0.29
C MET A 40 1.19 -4.82 1.81
N HIS A 41 1.32 -5.99 2.41
CA HIS A 41 1.22 -6.18 3.87
C HIS A 41 2.56 -5.88 4.56
N LEU A 42 2.51 -5.17 5.70
CA LEU A 42 3.69 -4.70 6.40
C LEU A 42 3.63 -5.07 7.89
N LYS A 43 4.73 -5.63 8.40
CA LYS A 43 4.87 -5.97 9.83
C LYS A 43 5.14 -4.75 10.70
N LYS A 44 5.67 -3.66 10.13
CA LYS A 44 6.02 -2.42 10.83
C LYS A 44 5.67 -1.21 9.97
N LYS A 45 5.18 -0.13 10.59
CA LYS A 45 4.89 1.16 9.92
C LYS A 45 6.09 1.71 9.15
N ALA A 46 7.29 1.58 9.71
CA ALA A 46 8.54 2.06 9.11
C ALA A 46 8.87 1.42 7.75
N TYR A 47 8.25 0.30 7.39
CA TYR A 47 8.47 -0.36 6.10
C TYR A 47 7.66 0.26 4.95
N ALA A 48 6.77 1.23 5.22
CA ALA A 48 5.95 1.87 4.20
C ALA A 48 6.77 2.50 3.06
N PHE A 49 7.86 3.18 3.38
CA PHE A 49 8.71 3.79 2.35
C PHE A 49 9.42 2.74 1.50
N ASN A 50 9.81 1.59 2.07
CA ASN A 50 10.37 0.49 1.30
C ASN A 50 9.31 -0.13 0.39
N ALA A 51 8.07 -0.29 0.87
CA ALA A 51 6.97 -0.74 0.03
C ALA A 51 6.71 0.20 -1.15
N PHE A 52 6.79 1.52 -0.91
CA PHE A 52 6.67 2.53 -1.97
C PHE A 52 7.79 2.44 -3.01
N ARG A 53 9.03 2.08 -2.62
CA ARG A 53 10.13 1.87 -3.57
C ARG A 53 10.02 0.57 -4.38
N THR A 54 9.33 -0.43 -3.84
CA THR A 54 9.15 -1.74 -4.49
C THR A 54 8.03 -1.73 -5.52
N PHE A 55 7.01 -0.88 -5.32
CA PHE A 55 5.96 -0.65 -6.30
C PHE A 55 6.49 0.16 -7.49
#